data_AF-A0A9E1IPF2-F1
#
_entry.id   AF-A0A9E1IPF2-F1
#
_cell.length_a   1.000
_cell.length_b   1.000
_cell.length_c   1.000
_cell.angle_alpha   90.00
_cell.angle_beta   90.00
_cell.angle_gamma   90.00
#
_symmetry.space_group_name_H-M   'P 1'
#
loop_
_entity.id
_entity.type
_entity.pdbx_description
1 polymer ?
#
loop_
_entity_poly.entity_id
_entity_poly.type
_entity_poly.pdbx_seq_one_letter_code
_entity_poly.pdbx_strand_id
1 'polypeptide(L)'
;KATELVAENTRTGMLKGKISYMSPEQALQDDIDRRSDIFALGIIAWELIAGRKLFSGKSELATMQNIVQGKKQNLLDFRPETPAPLLAVINKALAVDKNLRFETALQMRLAFIDAARESGLRIDQDRTSLLIKTLLGEKHRARQKAVDDALDRTLVTLSIAHPPKMDLTTTTKTRVRTASLFTMFGLFIGVIITAIVIGGVALVFVLGLFDKPAQPPTPVYEGPPIVISIAAASDEQILQQEYQPLARYLESHLEQPVKFDIHNSYAEVSRRLLSGEAQYASLPPNTYVQTKFVEDKVEILAIKQFDGSSGTDGYLIVPEDSKAETLDDLKGSTICHANKLSTTGYVIPRAYIKEQGFDPDNDFTPHISGSHYQVMRDLLAGICEVGSTYSGAFITADEAGINTSQLRVFNITGRTPHDAFCSGPS
;
A
#
# COMPACT_ATOMS: atom_id res chain seq x y z
N LYS A 1 -10.03 -11.94 49.62
CA LYS A 1 -9.14 -12.96 50.26
C LYS A 1 -8.54 -13.77 49.13
N ALA A 2 -7.40 -13.32 48.60
CA ALA A 2 -6.04 -13.70 49.04
C ALA A 2 -5.63 -15.01 48.34
N THR A 3 -4.78 -14.90 47.30
CA THR A 3 -3.37 -15.35 47.27
C THR A 3 -3.25 -16.86 47.09
N GLU A 4 -2.36 -17.47 46.33
CA GLU A 4 -1.28 -17.12 45.40
C GLU A 4 -0.69 -18.50 45.09
N LEU A 5 -0.30 -18.79 43.85
CA LEU A 5 0.76 -19.76 43.58
C LEU A 5 1.34 -19.44 42.21
N VAL A 6 2.37 -18.61 42.31
CA VAL A 6 3.43 -18.38 41.35
C VAL A 6 3.93 -19.72 40.80
N ALA A 7 3.84 -19.89 39.48
CA ALA A 7 4.73 -20.78 38.75
C ALA A 7 5.76 -19.91 38.04
N GLU A 8 6.95 -19.82 38.66
CA GLU A 8 8.16 -19.36 38.03
C GLU A 8 8.40 -20.17 36.75
N ASN A 9 8.27 -19.50 35.61
CA ASN A 9 9.04 -19.82 34.42
C ASN A 9 9.53 -18.50 33.85
N THR A 10 10.75 -18.15 34.25
CA THR A 10 11.59 -17.14 33.60
C THR A 10 11.61 -17.36 32.08
N ARG A 11 10.78 -16.60 31.34
CA ARG A 11 10.99 -16.32 29.92
C ARG A 11 11.87 -15.07 29.80
N THR A 12 13.16 -15.28 30.05
CA THR A 12 14.25 -14.36 29.75
C THR A 12 14.26 -14.03 28.25
N GLY A 13 13.94 -12.78 27.89
CA GLY A 13 14.29 -12.21 26.58
C GLY A 13 13.26 -11.31 25.87
N MET A 14 11.96 -11.42 26.15
CA MET A 14 10.92 -10.74 25.33
C MET A 14 10.40 -9.38 25.85
N LEU A 15 10.64 -9.02 27.12
CA LEU A 15 10.00 -7.86 27.76
C LEU A 15 10.82 -6.56 27.70
N LYS A 16 12.15 -6.65 27.69
CA LYS A 16 13.06 -5.49 27.72
C LYS A 16 12.88 -4.51 26.54
N GLY A 17 12.34 -4.99 25.41
CA GLY A 17 12.10 -4.20 24.20
C GLY A 17 10.84 -3.32 24.26
N LYS A 18 9.75 -3.80 24.86
CA LYS A 18 8.45 -3.10 24.88
C LYS A 18 8.40 -1.95 25.89
N ILE A 19 9.11 -2.10 27.01
CA ILE A 19 9.09 -1.11 28.11
C ILE A 19 9.61 0.25 27.64
N SER A 20 10.65 0.28 26.80
CA SER A 20 11.21 1.53 26.25
C SER A 20 10.21 2.37 25.44
N TYR A 21 9.09 1.78 25.01
CA TYR A 21 8.06 2.46 24.22
C TYR A 21 6.77 2.70 25.01
N MET A 22 6.74 2.38 26.30
CA MET A 22 5.59 2.67 27.16
C MET A 22 5.42 4.18 27.33
N SER A 23 4.17 4.61 27.35
CA SER A 23 3.80 5.94 27.83
C SER A 23 3.86 6.04 29.36
N PRO A 24 3.96 7.26 29.94
CA PRO A 24 3.91 7.49 31.38
C PRO A 24 2.70 6.83 32.05
N GLU A 25 1.51 6.96 31.45
CA GLU A 25 0.28 6.37 31.97
C GLU A 25 0.32 4.83 31.95
N GLN A 26 0.95 4.21 30.94
CA GLN A 26 1.15 2.75 30.92
C GLN A 26 2.15 2.30 31.99
N ALA A 27 3.21 3.07 32.24
CA ALA A 27 4.20 2.77 33.27
C ALA A 27 3.65 2.94 34.69
N LEU A 28 2.69 3.85 34.88
CA LEU A 28 1.99 4.08 36.14
C LEU A 28 0.75 3.20 36.34
N GLN A 29 0.29 2.49 35.31
CA GLN A 29 -0.97 1.75 35.28
C GLN A 29 -2.21 2.65 35.47
N ASP A 30 -2.16 3.87 34.93
CA ASP A 30 -3.27 4.82 34.87
C ASP A 30 -4.21 4.52 33.67
N ASP A 31 -5.27 5.33 33.53
CA ASP A 31 -6.20 5.25 32.40
C ASP A 31 -5.50 5.50 31.06
N ILE A 32 -5.48 4.47 30.22
CA ILE A 32 -4.87 4.47 28.89
C ILE A 32 -5.90 4.90 27.84
N ASP A 33 -5.50 5.77 26.94
CA ASP A 33 -6.27 6.11 25.74
C ASP A 33 -5.35 6.20 24.51
N ARG A 34 -5.91 6.53 23.34
CA ARG A 34 -5.18 6.66 22.06
C ARG A 34 -3.91 7.52 22.12
N ARG A 35 -3.78 8.43 23.09
CA ARG A 35 -2.61 9.31 23.25
C ARG A 35 -1.39 8.57 23.80
N SER A 36 -1.54 7.34 24.28
CA SER A 36 -0.42 6.45 24.56
C SER A 36 0.30 6.03 23.28
N ASP A 37 -0.44 5.76 22.19
CA ASP A 37 0.17 5.47 20.88
C ASP A 37 0.88 6.70 20.30
N ILE A 38 0.35 7.91 20.55
CA ILE A 38 1.02 9.17 20.17
C ILE A 38 2.38 9.31 20.85
N PHE A 39 2.47 8.95 22.13
CA PHE A 39 3.74 8.96 22.85
C PHE A 39 4.72 7.95 22.27
N ALA A 40 4.26 6.71 22.01
CA ALA A 40 5.08 5.68 21.38
C ALA A 40 5.58 6.09 19.98
N LEU A 41 4.73 6.71 19.16
CA LEU A 41 5.12 7.28 17.86
C LEU A 41 6.13 8.43 18.03
N GLY A 42 5.99 9.26 19.06
CA GLY A 42 6.96 10.29 19.40
C GLY A 42 8.33 9.71 19.76
N ILE A 43 8.38 8.59 20.47
CA ILE A 43 9.62 7.85 20.75
C ILE A 43 10.23 7.38 19.45
N ILE A 44 9.47 6.66 18.61
CA ILE A 44 9.95 6.13 17.32
C ILE A 44 10.49 7.25 16.43
N ALA A 45 9.78 8.37 16.32
CA ALA A 45 10.23 9.53 15.53
C ALA A 45 11.56 10.09 16.05
N TRP A 46 11.72 10.22 17.37
CA TRP A 46 12.99 10.63 17.98
C TRP A 46 14.11 9.63 17.67
N GLU A 47 13.85 8.33 17.83
CA GLU A 47 14.84 7.27 17.66
C GLU A 47 15.28 7.11 16.19
N LEU A 48 14.37 7.31 15.23
CA LEU A 48 14.68 7.32 13.80
C LEU A 48 15.68 8.42 13.43
N ILE A 49 15.56 9.59 14.06
CA ILE A 49 16.46 10.72 13.81
C ILE A 49 17.77 10.53 14.57
N ALA A 50 17.70 10.20 15.87
CA ALA A 50 18.87 10.02 16.71
C ALA A 50 19.69 8.75 16.39
N GLY A 51 19.09 7.77 15.70
CA GLY A 51 19.71 6.47 15.41
C GLY A 51 19.96 5.63 16.67
N ARG A 52 19.25 5.90 17.77
CA ARG A 52 19.48 5.26 19.08
C ARG A 52 18.23 5.31 19.94
N LYS A 53 18.24 4.54 21.04
CA LYS A 53 17.11 4.48 21.98
C LYS A 53 16.94 5.76 22.79
N LEU A 54 15.72 6.27 22.91
CA LEU A 54 15.39 7.45 23.70
C LEU A 54 15.42 7.14 25.20
N PHE A 55 14.61 6.16 25.61
CA PHE A 55 14.51 5.73 27.00
C PHE A 55 15.29 4.43 27.20
N SER A 56 16.38 4.54 27.94
CA SER A 56 17.17 3.40 28.43
C SER A 56 17.63 3.64 29.86
N GLY A 57 17.59 2.60 30.68
CA GLY A 57 18.04 2.61 32.07
C GLY A 57 18.88 1.38 32.39
N LYS A 58 19.62 1.44 33.51
CA LYS A 58 20.42 0.30 34.00
C LYS A 58 19.55 -0.91 34.41
N SER A 59 18.26 -0.68 34.64
CA SER A 59 17.24 -1.70 34.89
C SER A 59 15.92 -1.31 34.22
N GLU A 60 14.97 -2.24 34.16
CA GLU A 60 13.62 -1.98 33.65
C GLU A 60 12.90 -0.90 34.49
N LEU A 61 13.02 -1.01 35.82
CA LEU A 61 12.48 -0.01 36.75
C LEU A 61 13.09 1.39 36.51
N ALA A 62 14.40 1.48 36.29
CA ALA A 62 15.05 2.76 35.98
C ALA A 62 14.57 3.33 34.63
N THR A 63 14.27 2.47 33.66
CA THR A 63 13.69 2.89 32.36
C THR A 63 12.29 3.44 32.55
N MET A 64 11.43 2.75 33.31
CA MET A 64 10.09 3.22 33.65
C MET A 64 10.12 4.56 34.41
N GLN A 65 11.04 4.72 35.37
CA GLN A 65 11.22 5.99 36.08
C GLN A 65 11.59 7.13 35.13
N ASN A 66 12.50 6.90 34.18
CA ASN A 66 12.85 7.91 33.17
C ASN A 66 11.64 8.29 32.29
N ILE A 67 10.82 7.31 31.90
CA ILE A 67 9.60 7.54 31.12
C ILE A 67 8.62 8.41 31.91
N VAL A 68 8.28 8.01 33.14
CA VAL A 68 7.33 8.72 34.00
C VAL A 68 7.79 10.16 34.31
N GLN A 69 9.08 10.35 34.51
CA GLN A 69 9.66 11.68 34.78
C GLN A 69 9.86 12.52 33.51
N GLY A 70 9.65 11.95 32.32
CA GLY A 70 10.00 12.60 31.05
C GLY A 70 11.49 12.89 30.91
N LYS A 71 12.35 12.15 31.62
CA LYS A 71 13.80 12.34 31.62
C LYS A 71 14.38 11.73 30.34
N LYS A 72 14.42 12.57 29.31
CA LYS A 72 14.90 12.22 27.96
C LYS A 72 16.18 12.97 27.61
N GLN A 73 16.99 12.36 26.74
CA GLN A 73 18.15 13.04 26.16
C GLN A 73 17.67 14.08 25.15
N ASN A 74 18.44 15.16 24.97
CA ASN A 74 18.11 16.17 23.99
C ASN A 74 18.46 15.66 22.58
N LEU A 75 17.52 15.78 21.63
CA LEU A 75 17.75 15.33 20.24
C LEU A 75 18.90 16.10 19.59
N LEU A 76 19.01 17.39 19.88
CA LEU A 76 20.00 18.29 19.28
C LEU A 76 21.44 17.95 19.71
N ASP A 77 21.63 17.20 20.80
CA ASP A 77 22.96 16.74 21.23
C ASP A 77 23.52 15.67 20.27
N PHE A 78 22.64 14.97 19.54
CA PHE A 78 23.01 13.92 18.57
C PHE A 78 22.82 14.35 17.13
N ARG A 79 21.84 15.21 16.89
CA ARG A 79 21.42 15.66 15.56
C ARG A 79 21.18 17.18 15.55
N PRO A 80 22.24 18.01 15.62
CA PRO A 80 22.13 19.47 15.67
C PRO A 80 21.41 20.06 14.45
N GLU A 81 21.42 19.35 13.32
CA GLU A 81 20.79 19.72 12.06
C GLU A 81 19.26 19.54 12.05
N THR A 82 18.68 18.95 13.11
CA THR A 82 17.24 18.69 13.18
C THR A 82 16.45 20.01 13.11
N PRO A 83 15.55 20.19 12.14
CA PRO A 83 14.78 21.42 12.04
C PRO A 83 13.88 21.66 13.26
N ALA A 84 13.81 22.92 13.71
CA ALA A 84 13.03 23.31 14.88
C ALA A 84 11.52 22.94 14.78
N PRO A 85 10.84 23.09 13.62
CA PRO A 85 9.45 22.64 13.48
C PRO A 85 9.27 21.14 13.73
N LEU A 86 10.20 20.33 13.24
CA LEU A 86 10.16 18.88 13.41
C LEU A 86 10.36 18.48 14.88
N LEU A 87 11.33 19.12 15.55
CA LEU A 87 11.58 18.94 16.97
C LEU A 87 10.37 19.33 17.83
N ALA A 88 9.62 20.36 17.45
CA ALA A 88 8.42 20.79 18.16
C ALA A 88 7.31 19.71 18.13
N VAL A 89 7.08 19.09 16.97
CA VAL A 89 6.12 17.98 16.82
C VAL A 89 6.51 16.80 17.72
N ILE A 90 7.80 16.40 17.69
CA ILE A 90 8.31 15.30 18.51
C ILE A 90 8.17 15.61 20.01
N ASN A 91 8.51 16.84 20.42
CA ASN A 91 8.40 17.25 21.82
C ASN A 91 6.95 17.27 22.31
N LYS A 92 6.00 17.70 21.47
CA LYS A 92 4.57 17.68 21.80
C LYS A 92 4.06 16.25 21.96
N ALA A 93 4.45 15.33 21.07
CA ALA A 93 4.09 13.92 21.19
C ALA A 93 4.66 13.26 22.47
N LEU A 94 5.87 13.67 22.88
CA LEU A 94 6.59 13.18 24.05
C LEU A 94 6.27 13.92 25.36
N ALA A 95 5.20 14.71 25.44
CA ALA A 95 4.81 15.37 26.68
C ALA A 95 4.41 14.33 27.74
N VAL A 96 4.85 14.50 28.99
CA VAL A 96 4.49 13.58 30.08
C VAL A 96 2.99 13.62 30.33
N ASP A 97 2.43 14.82 30.48
CA ASP A 97 0.98 15.03 30.54
C ASP A 97 0.36 14.72 29.16
N LYS A 98 -0.49 13.69 29.11
CA LYS A 98 -1.20 13.28 27.90
C LYS A 98 -2.12 14.36 27.33
N ASN A 99 -2.57 15.33 28.12
CA ASN A 99 -3.41 16.44 27.65
C ASN A 99 -2.64 17.49 26.84
N LEU A 100 -1.31 17.50 26.95
CA LEU A 100 -0.44 18.38 26.16
C LEU A 100 -0.04 17.76 24.82
N ARG A 101 -0.36 16.48 24.60
CA ARG A 101 -0.07 15.75 23.35
C ARG A 101 -1.08 16.08 22.26
N PHE A 102 -0.83 15.58 21.05
CA PHE A 102 -1.86 15.56 20.00
C PHE A 102 -3.03 14.71 20.43
N GLU A 103 -4.22 15.11 20.03
CA GLU A 103 -5.41 14.33 20.33
C GLU A 103 -5.39 13.04 19.50
N THR A 104 -5.21 13.15 18.18
CA THR A 104 -5.25 12.02 17.23
C THR A 104 -3.94 11.84 16.48
N ALA A 105 -3.72 10.63 15.95
CA ALA A 105 -2.60 10.35 15.06
C ALA A 105 -2.69 11.16 13.75
N LEU A 106 -3.91 11.46 13.29
CA LEU A 106 -4.14 12.34 12.14
C LEU A 106 -3.61 13.76 12.41
N GLN A 107 -3.89 14.34 13.58
CA GLN A 107 -3.36 15.65 13.94
C GLN A 107 -1.83 15.64 13.99
N MET A 108 -1.22 14.58 14.54
CA MET A 108 0.24 14.42 14.56
C MET A 108 0.82 14.29 13.15
N ARG A 109 0.19 13.52 12.25
CA ARG A 109 0.59 13.39 10.84
C ARG A 109 0.58 14.75 10.14
N LEU A 110 -0.50 15.52 10.27
CA LEU A 110 -0.62 16.85 9.67
C LEU A 110 0.49 17.78 10.19
N ALA A 111 0.76 17.76 11.50
CA ALA A 111 1.83 18.56 12.09
C ALA A 111 3.23 18.19 11.56
N PHE A 112 3.51 16.91 11.29
CA PHE A 112 4.75 16.51 10.62
C PHE A 112 4.84 17.01 9.18
N ILE A 113 3.73 17.00 8.44
CA ILE A 113 3.67 17.51 7.07
C ILE A 113 3.96 19.01 7.04
N ASP A 114 3.33 19.77 7.93
CA ASP A 114 3.54 21.20 8.04
C ASP A 114 4.98 21.52 8.47
N ALA A 115 5.49 20.80 9.48
CA ALA A 115 6.87 20.95 9.93
C ALA A 115 7.90 20.68 8.82
N ALA A 116 7.68 19.65 7.99
CA ALA A 116 8.56 19.37 6.86
C ALA A 116 8.50 20.49 5.82
N ARG A 117 7.30 20.98 5.48
CA ARG A 117 7.11 22.09 4.55
C ARG A 117 7.82 23.36 5.02
N GLU A 118 7.64 23.74 6.29
CA GLU A 118 8.31 24.90 6.90
C GLU A 118 9.83 24.77 6.90
N SER A 119 10.33 23.55 7.02
CA SER A 119 11.76 23.25 7.04
C SER A 119 12.37 23.11 5.64
N GLY A 120 11.59 23.30 4.57
CA GLY A 120 12.02 23.05 3.19
C GLY A 120 12.31 21.56 2.90
N LEU A 121 11.90 20.66 3.79
CA LEU A 121 12.07 19.23 3.62
C LEU A 121 10.99 18.72 2.66
N ARG A 122 11.44 18.04 1.60
CA ARG A 122 10.54 17.34 0.69
C ARG A 122 10.16 16.00 1.30
N ILE A 123 8.89 15.85 1.66
CA ILE A 123 8.32 14.55 1.98
C ILE A 123 8.09 13.84 0.66
N ASP A 124 8.78 12.71 0.49
CA ASP A 124 8.56 11.84 -0.64
C ASP A 124 8.31 10.41 -0.18
N GLN A 125 7.11 9.94 -0.48
CA GLN A 125 6.72 8.60 -0.11
C GLN A 125 7.49 7.55 -0.90
N ASP A 126 7.89 7.85 -2.13
CA ASP A 126 8.66 6.95 -2.97
C ASP A 126 10.03 6.68 -2.37
N ARG A 127 10.71 7.74 -1.91
CA ARG A 127 11.96 7.63 -1.16
C ARG A 127 11.77 6.93 0.18
N THR A 128 10.66 7.18 0.86
CA THR A 128 10.34 6.51 2.13
C THR A 128 10.12 5.01 1.90
N SER A 129 9.37 4.65 0.88
CA SER A 129 9.09 3.26 0.49
C SER A 129 10.38 2.56 0.04
N LEU A 130 11.20 3.23 -0.77
CA LEU A 130 12.53 2.74 -1.16
C LEU A 130 13.39 2.50 0.09
N LEU A 131 13.48 3.47 1.00
CA LEU A 131 14.23 3.34 2.25
C LEU A 131 13.75 2.14 3.09
N ILE A 132 12.43 1.98 3.24
CA ILE A 132 11.85 0.83 3.96
C ILE A 132 12.15 -0.48 3.24
N LYS A 133 12.05 -0.54 1.91
CA LYS A 133 12.41 -1.73 1.12
C LYS A 133 13.90 -2.05 1.19
N THR A 134 14.77 -1.05 1.14
CA THR A 134 16.21 -1.23 1.30
C THR A 134 16.55 -1.73 2.71
N LEU A 135 15.99 -1.13 3.76
CA LEU A 135 16.33 -1.47 5.14
C LEU A 135 15.66 -2.75 5.64
N LEU A 136 14.44 -3.03 5.19
CA LEU A 136 13.57 -4.07 5.76
C LEU A 136 13.00 -5.03 4.72
N GLY A 137 13.31 -4.88 3.42
CA GLY A 137 12.70 -5.64 2.33
C GLY A 137 12.85 -7.15 2.47
N GLU A 138 14.04 -7.63 2.81
CA GLU A 138 14.26 -9.07 3.05
C GLU A 138 13.41 -9.61 4.19
N LYS A 139 13.33 -8.86 5.29
CA LYS A 139 12.54 -9.23 6.47
C LYS A 139 11.04 -9.18 6.17
N HIS A 140 10.60 -8.20 5.38
CA HIS A 140 9.23 -8.09 4.89
C HIS A 140 8.88 -9.28 3.98
N ARG A 141 9.73 -9.62 3.02
CA ARG A 141 9.55 -10.78 2.13
C ARG A 141 9.49 -12.10 2.91
N ALA A 142 10.41 -12.30 3.85
CA ALA A 142 10.42 -13.50 4.70
C ALA A 142 9.14 -13.61 5.55
N ARG A 143 8.65 -12.49 6.08
CA ARG A 143 7.40 -12.45 6.86
C ARG A 143 6.18 -12.69 5.97
N GLN A 144 6.12 -12.07 4.80
CA GLN A 144 5.02 -12.23 3.85
C GLN A 144 4.93 -13.69 3.38
N LYS A 145 6.06 -14.27 2.95
CA LYS A 145 6.14 -15.69 2.60
C LYS A 145 5.69 -16.60 3.74
N ALA A 146 6.09 -16.31 4.98
CA ALA A 146 5.64 -17.10 6.14
C ALA A 146 4.13 -16.98 6.40
N VAL A 147 3.54 -15.82 6.11
CA VAL A 147 2.09 -15.60 6.19
C VAL A 147 1.38 -16.36 5.07
N ASP A 148 1.87 -16.26 3.84
CA ASP A 148 1.30 -16.94 2.67
C ASP A 148 1.40 -18.47 2.84
N ASP A 149 2.57 -18.98 3.24
CA ASP A 149 2.78 -20.40 3.56
C ASP A 149 1.84 -20.88 4.70
N ALA A 150 1.54 -20.01 5.68
CA ALA A 150 0.62 -20.34 6.75
C ALA A 150 -0.85 -20.30 6.29
N LEU A 151 -1.18 -19.37 5.39
CA LEU A 151 -2.50 -19.24 4.78
C LEU A 151 -2.78 -20.44 3.88
N ASP A 152 -1.81 -20.84 3.05
CA ASP A 152 -1.88 -22.02 2.18
C ASP A 152 -2.01 -23.30 3.00
N ARG A 153 -1.24 -23.46 4.08
CA ARG A 153 -1.43 -24.60 5.00
C ARG A 153 -2.82 -24.62 5.63
N THR A 154 -3.37 -23.45 5.96
CA THR A 154 -4.72 -23.34 6.54
C THR A 154 -5.79 -23.69 5.51
N LEU A 155 -5.66 -23.20 4.28
CA LEU A 155 -6.55 -23.51 3.16
C LEU A 155 -6.50 -24.99 2.75
N VAL A 156 -5.30 -25.59 2.75
CA VAL A 156 -5.10 -27.02 2.52
C VAL A 156 -5.73 -27.84 3.67
N THR A 157 -5.57 -27.41 4.92
CA THR A 157 -6.19 -28.08 6.08
C THR A 157 -7.72 -28.02 6.02
N LEU A 158 -8.27 -26.88 5.61
CA LEU A 158 -9.71 -26.70 5.39
C LEU A 158 -10.23 -27.51 4.19
N SER A 159 -9.42 -27.69 3.15
CA SER A 159 -9.77 -28.48 1.97
C SER A 159 -9.65 -30.00 2.18
N ILE A 160 -8.83 -30.46 3.13
CA ILE A 160 -8.65 -31.89 3.46
C ILE A 160 -9.71 -32.37 4.47
N ALA A 161 -10.39 -31.46 5.18
CA ALA A 161 -11.50 -31.78 6.07
C ALA A 161 -12.72 -32.32 5.29
N HIS A 162 -12.70 -33.61 4.94
CA HIS A 162 -13.87 -34.32 4.48
C HIS A 162 -14.87 -34.43 5.65
N PRO A 163 -16.18 -34.18 5.43
CA PRO A 163 -17.18 -34.56 6.42
C PRO A 163 -17.11 -36.09 6.62
N PRO A 164 -17.24 -36.59 7.87
CA PRO A 164 -17.16 -38.02 8.10
C PRO A 164 -18.26 -38.74 7.33
N LYS A 165 -17.90 -39.78 6.58
CA LYS A 165 -18.87 -40.70 5.98
C LYS A 165 -19.58 -41.43 7.12
N MET A 166 -20.88 -41.22 7.23
CA MET A 166 -21.76 -41.93 8.15
C MET A 166 -21.98 -43.35 7.62
N ASP A 167 -21.31 -44.34 8.21
CA ASP A 167 -21.52 -45.76 7.92
C ASP A 167 -22.72 -46.28 8.73
N LEU A 168 -23.77 -46.69 8.03
CA LEU A 168 -25.05 -47.13 8.59
C LEU A 168 -25.14 -48.64 8.81
N THR A 169 -24.03 -49.37 8.91
CA THR A 169 -24.06 -50.84 9.01
C THR A 169 -23.18 -51.41 10.11
N THR A 170 -23.58 -51.23 11.38
CA THR A 170 -23.22 -52.23 12.41
C THR A 170 -24.22 -52.24 13.56
N THR A 171 -25.22 -53.12 13.44
CA THR A 171 -26.07 -53.54 14.55
C THR A 171 -25.28 -54.45 15.50
N THR A 172 -24.89 -53.93 16.67
CA THR A 172 -24.49 -54.78 17.80
C THR A 172 -25.58 -54.69 18.87
N LYS A 173 -26.31 -55.81 19.02
CA LYS A 173 -27.37 -55.99 20.01
C LYS A 173 -26.77 -55.94 21.42
N THR A 174 -27.30 -55.10 22.31
CA THR A 174 -27.24 -55.37 23.76
C THR A 174 -28.49 -54.88 24.49
N ARG A 175 -29.40 -55.85 24.74
CA ARG A 175 -30.30 -56.04 25.88
C ARG A 175 -31.00 -54.81 26.50
N VAL A 176 -32.24 -54.57 26.08
CA VAL A 176 -33.21 -53.68 26.74
C VAL A 176 -33.94 -54.43 27.86
N ARG A 177 -33.93 -53.87 29.07
CA ARG A 177 -34.83 -54.22 30.18
C ARG A 177 -36.18 -53.52 29.94
N THR A 178 -37.25 -54.30 30.02
CA THR A 178 -38.65 -53.91 29.85
C THR A 178 -39.11 -52.89 30.90
N ALA A 179 -39.76 -51.80 30.46
CA ALA A 179 -40.72 -51.04 31.27
C ALA A 179 -41.81 -50.41 30.38
N SER A 180 -42.96 -50.18 31.00
CA SER A 180 -44.35 -50.15 30.54
C SER A 180 -44.81 -49.11 29.49
N LEU A 181 -45.97 -49.45 28.91
CA LEU A 181 -46.77 -48.88 27.82
C LEU A 181 -47.19 -47.38 27.88
N PHE A 182 -46.63 -46.51 28.74
CA PHE A 182 -47.20 -45.16 28.97
C PHE A 182 -46.57 -44.00 28.16
N THR A 183 -45.63 -44.25 27.26
CA THR A 183 -44.87 -43.20 26.52
C THR A 183 -45.23 -43.04 25.05
N MET A 184 -46.41 -43.48 24.61
CA MET A 184 -46.82 -43.42 23.19
C MET A 184 -47.83 -42.30 22.84
N PHE A 185 -48.26 -41.46 23.79
CA PHE A 185 -49.22 -40.37 23.50
C PHE A 185 -48.58 -38.96 23.47
N GLY A 186 -47.45 -38.74 24.15
CA GLY A 186 -46.77 -37.43 24.18
C GLY A 186 -45.99 -37.07 22.91
N LEU A 187 -45.57 -38.07 22.12
CA LEU A 187 -44.72 -37.83 20.95
C LEU A 187 -45.50 -37.29 19.74
N PHE A 188 -46.79 -37.62 19.61
CA PHE A 188 -47.61 -37.20 18.46
C PHE A 188 -48.04 -35.72 18.53
N ILE A 189 -48.30 -35.19 19.72
CA ILE A 189 -48.69 -33.77 19.89
C ILE A 189 -47.49 -32.84 19.62
N GLY A 190 -46.29 -33.23 20.02
CA GLY A 190 -45.06 -32.45 19.79
C GLY A 190 -44.71 -32.30 18.30
N VAL A 191 -44.90 -33.35 17.50
CA VAL A 191 -44.59 -33.32 16.05
C VAL A 191 -45.58 -32.42 15.29
N ILE A 192 -46.86 -32.41 15.68
CA ILE A 192 -47.88 -31.57 15.02
C ILE A 192 -47.65 -30.08 15.33
N ILE A 193 -47.32 -29.72 16.56
CA ILE A 193 -47.03 -28.32 16.93
C ILE A 193 -45.77 -27.81 16.20
N THR A 194 -44.74 -28.64 16.08
CA THR A 194 -43.49 -28.27 15.39
C THR A 194 -43.71 -28.07 13.89
N ALA A 195 -44.55 -28.88 13.25
CA ALA A 195 -44.89 -28.73 11.82
C ALA A 195 -45.67 -27.44 11.52
N ILE A 196 -46.57 -27.03 12.42
CA ILE A 196 -47.37 -25.79 12.25
C ILE A 196 -46.48 -24.54 12.41
N VAL A 197 -45.54 -24.54 13.35
CA VAL A 197 -44.61 -23.42 13.55
C VAL A 197 -43.65 -23.27 12.36
N ILE A 198 -43.11 -24.37 11.85
CA ILE A 198 -42.22 -24.35 10.67
C ILE A 198 -42.99 -23.90 9.41
N GLY A 199 -44.22 -24.38 9.23
CA GLY A 199 -45.08 -23.98 8.11
C GLY A 199 -45.49 -22.49 8.18
N GLY A 200 -45.78 -21.97 9.38
CA GLY A 200 -46.13 -20.57 9.58
C GLY A 200 -44.95 -19.62 9.32
N VAL A 201 -43.75 -19.97 9.77
CA VAL A 201 -42.53 -19.17 9.52
C VAL A 201 -42.15 -19.17 8.04
N ALA A 202 -42.29 -20.30 7.34
CA ALA A 202 -42.07 -20.37 5.90
C ALA A 202 -43.07 -19.53 5.11
N LEU A 203 -44.34 -19.49 5.53
CA LEU A 203 -45.37 -18.69 4.87
C LEU A 203 -45.15 -17.18 5.05
N VAL A 204 -44.74 -16.73 6.24
CA VAL A 204 -44.39 -15.31 6.49
C VAL A 204 -43.15 -14.90 5.68
N PHE A 205 -42.18 -15.80 5.53
CA PHE A 205 -40.98 -15.53 4.72
C PHE A 205 -41.28 -15.47 3.21
N VAL A 206 -42.20 -16.31 2.72
CA VAL A 206 -42.64 -16.30 1.32
C VAL A 206 -43.54 -15.09 1.02
N LEU A 207 -44.42 -14.70 1.94
CA LEU A 207 -45.27 -13.51 1.76
C LEU A 207 -44.51 -12.19 1.93
N GLY A 208 -43.43 -12.16 2.72
CA GLY A 208 -42.56 -10.99 2.89
C GLY A 208 -41.60 -10.72 1.71
N LEU A 209 -41.49 -11.64 0.75
CA LEU A 209 -40.61 -11.51 -0.42
C LEU A 209 -41.26 -10.79 -1.62
N PHE A 210 -42.57 -10.52 -1.60
CA PHE A 210 -43.30 -10.03 -2.78
C PHE A 210 -43.85 -8.60 -2.69
N ASP A 211 -43.39 -7.79 -1.73
CA ASP A 211 -43.85 -6.39 -1.60
C ASP A 211 -42.70 -5.39 -1.49
N LYS A 212 -41.71 -5.52 -2.39
CA LYS A 212 -40.87 -4.36 -2.76
C LYS A 212 -41.56 -3.68 -3.95
N PRO A 213 -42.05 -2.43 -3.82
CA PRO A 213 -42.53 -1.70 -4.98
C PRO A 213 -41.39 -1.65 -6.01
N ALA A 214 -41.68 -2.09 -7.24
CA ALA A 214 -40.74 -1.99 -8.34
C ALA A 214 -40.26 -0.54 -8.42
N GLN A 215 -38.96 -0.31 -8.24
CA GLN A 215 -38.39 1.00 -8.55
C GLN A 215 -38.75 1.29 -10.01
N PRO A 216 -39.26 2.49 -10.33
CA PRO A 216 -39.48 2.87 -11.71
C PRO A 216 -38.18 2.62 -12.47
N PRO A 217 -38.23 2.03 -13.69
CA PRO A 217 -37.02 1.77 -14.45
C PRO A 217 -36.24 3.07 -14.56
N THR A 218 -35.03 3.07 -14.00
CA THR A 218 -34.09 4.19 -14.16
C THR A 218 -33.99 4.46 -15.66
N PRO A 219 -34.05 5.73 -16.12
CA PRO A 219 -33.88 6.02 -17.54
C PRO A 219 -32.61 5.34 -18.03
N VAL A 220 -32.77 4.39 -18.97
CA VAL A 220 -31.63 3.70 -19.55
C VAL A 220 -31.01 4.67 -20.53
N TYR A 221 -29.79 5.12 -20.24
CA TYR A 221 -29.03 5.96 -21.17
C TYR A 221 -28.84 5.22 -22.51
N GLU A 222 -29.32 5.78 -23.61
CA GLU A 222 -29.30 5.16 -24.95
C GLU A 222 -28.13 5.63 -25.85
N GLY A 223 -27.28 6.55 -25.36
CA GLY A 223 -26.13 7.06 -26.12
C GLY A 223 -24.86 6.20 -25.99
N PRO A 224 -23.73 6.66 -26.58
CA PRO A 224 -22.44 5.99 -26.40
C PRO A 224 -21.84 6.22 -25.00
N PRO A 225 -21.09 5.24 -24.45
CA PRO A 225 -20.40 5.43 -23.18
C PRO A 225 -19.36 6.56 -23.26
N ILE A 226 -19.06 7.19 -22.13
CA ILE A 226 -17.85 8.00 -21.98
C ILE A 226 -16.65 7.06 -22.01
N VAL A 227 -15.70 7.31 -22.90
CA VAL A 227 -14.47 6.51 -23.03
C VAL A 227 -13.30 7.28 -22.44
N ILE A 228 -12.62 6.64 -21.48
CA ILE A 228 -11.42 7.15 -20.82
C ILE A 228 -10.24 6.23 -21.16
N SER A 229 -9.36 6.67 -22.04
CA SER A 229 -8.21 5.87 -22.46
C SER A 229 -7.05 5.96 -21.48
N ILE A 230 -6.59 4.81 -20.99
CA ILE A 230 -5.49 4.72 -20.03
C ILE A 230 -4.29 4.09 -20.70
N ALA A 231 -3.13 4.73 -20.55
CA ALA A 231 -1.88 4.08 -20.90
C ALA A 231 -1.45 3.12 -19.79
N ALA A 232 -1.33 1.84 -20.11
CA ALA A 232 -1.00 0.80 -19.17
C ALA A 232 0.47 0.92 -18.71
N ALA A 233 0.68 1.00 -17.40
CA ALA A 233 2.00 0.84 -16.78
C ALA A 233 2.27 -0.62 -16.33
N SER A 234 1.24 -1.46 -16.37
CA SER A 234 1.20 -2.85 -15.86
C SER A 234 0.19 -3.69 -16.68
N ASP A 235 -0.11 -4.90 -16.22
CA ASP A 235 -1.05 -5.81 -16.91
C ASP A 235 -2.47 -5.21 -17.05
N GLU A 236 -3.06 -5.40 -18.23
CA GLU A 236 -4.35 -4.84 -18.60
C GLU A 236 -5.49 -5.32 -17.69
N GLN A 237 -5.53 -6.61 -17.33
CA GLN A 237 -6.62 -7.17 -16.52
C GLN A 237 -6.59 -6.64 -15.09
N ILE A 238 -5.38 -6.46 -14.54
CA ILE A 238 -5.19 -5.88 -13.21
C ILE A 238 -5.70 -4.44 -13.21
N LEU A 239 -5.31 -3.64 -14.20
CA LEU A 239 -5.74 -2.25 -14.28
C LEU A 239 -7.26 -2.13 -14.51
N GLN A 240 -7.87 -3.02 -15.29
CA GLN A 240 -9.34 -3.04 -15.46
C GLN A 240 -10.04 -3.22 -14.11
N GLN A 241 -9.55 -4.12 -13.25
CA GLN A 241 -10.11 -4.31 -11.92
C GLN A 241 -9.87 -3.09 -11.00
N GLU A 242 -8.71 -2.44 -11.11
CA GLU A 242 -8.35 -1.23 -10.36
C GLU A 242 -9.27 -0.05 -10.70
N TYR A 243 -9.60 0.16 -11.98
CA TYR A 243 -10.43 1.28 -12.42
C TYR A 243 -11.94 1.02 -12.29
N GLN A 244 -12.37 -0.23 -12.08
CA GLN A 244 -13.79 -0.57 -11.99
C GLN A 244 -14.55 0.19 -10.88
N PRO A 245 -14.02 0.40 -9.66
CA PRO A 245 -14.68 1.22 -8.65
C PRO A 245 -14.84 2.69 -9.08
N LEU A 246 -13.83 3.25 -9.75
CA LEU A 246 -13.89 4.61 -10.27
C LEU A 246 -14.92 4.73 -11.41
N ALA A 247 -14.98 3.74 -12.30
CA ALA A 247 -15.99 3.65 -13.34
C ALA A 247 -17.41 3.72 -12.75
N ARG A 248 -17.72 2.85 -11.78
CA ARG A 248 -19.04 2.84 -11.12
C ARG A 248 -19.36 4.16 -10.42
N TYR A 249 -18.36 4.77 -9.79
CA TYR A 249 -18.51 6.08 -9.17
C TYR A 249 -18.90 7.13 -10.22
N LEU A 250 -18.15 7.24 -11.31
CA LEU A 250 -18.42 8.19 -12.38
C LEU A 250 -19.78 7.92 -13.06
N GLU A 251 -20.11 6.66 -13.34
CA GLU A 251 -21.40 6.26 -13.91
C GLU A 251 -22.58 6.74 -13.07
N SER A 252 -22.50 6.54 -11.75
CA SER A 252 -23.56 6.97 -10.83
C SER A 252 -23.71 8.50 -10.72
N HIS A 253 -22.63 9.27 -10.96
CA HIS A 253 -22.65 10.73 -10.83
C HIS A 253 -22.93 11.44 -12.17
N LEU A 254 -22.60 10.80 -13.29
CA LEU A 254 -22.78 11.35 -14.63
C LEU A 254 -24.07 10.84 -15.31
N GLU A 255 -24.74 9.86 -14.72
CA GLU A 255 -25.93 9.20 -15.29
C GLU A 255 -25.67 8.66 -16.71
N GLN A 256 -24.41 8.30 -17.00
CA GLN A 256 -23.92 7.83 -18.29
C GLN A 256 -22.90 6.70 -18.09
N PRO A 257 -22.92 5.61 -18.90
CA PRO A 257 -21.92 4.55 -18.83
C PRO A 257 -20.49 5.07 -19.04
N VAL A 258 -19.52 4.58 -18.27
CA VAL A 258 -18.11 5.00 -18.34
C VAL A 258 -17.23 3.78 -18.56
N LYS A 259 -16.50 3.78 -19.68
CA LYS A 259 -15.58 2.72 -20.07
C LYS A 259 -14.13 3.21 -19.95
N PHE A 260 -13.35 2.51 -19.13
CA PHE A 260 -11.89 2.61 -19.16
C PHE A 260 -11.34 1.65 -20.20
N ASP A 261 -10.71 2.16 -21.25
CA ASP A 261 -10.04 1.35 -22.26
C ASP A 261 -8.52 1.47 -22.11
N ILE A 262 -7.87 0.33 -21.88
CA ILE A 262 -6.50 0.27 -21.41
C ILE A 262 -5.62 -0.19 -22.56
N HIS A 263 -4.55 0.57 -22.84
CA HIS A 263 -3.70 0.36 -24.01
C HIS A 263 -2.23 0.34 -23.59
N ASN A 264 -1.44 -0.55 -24.18
CA ASN A 264 0.00 -0.70 -23.88
C ASN A 264 0.88 0.33 -24.61
N SER A 265 0.28 1.30 -25.29
CA SER A 265 0.99 2.29 -26.10
C SER A 265 0.54 3.71 -25.77
N TYR A 266 1.48 4.53 -25.29
CA TYR A 266 1.25 5.96 -25.08
C TYR A 266 0.81 6.69 -26.36
N ALA A 267 1.33 6.27 -27.52
CA ALA A 267 0.98 6.85 -28.80
C ALA A 267 -0.47 6.52 -29.19
N GLU A 268 -0.93 5.31 -28.88
CA GLU A 268 -2.31 4.90 -29.14
C GLU A 268 -3.30 5.70 -28.32
N VAL A 269 -3.03 5.86 -27.02
CA VAL A 269 -3.89 6.64 -26.12
C VAL A 269 -3.99 8.10 -26.57
N SER A 270 -2.87 8.73 -26.91
CA SER A 270 -2.85 10.11 -27.44
C SER A 270 -3.65 10.21 -28.76
N ARG A 271 -3.46 9.27 -29.70
CA ARG A 271 -4.20 9.24 -30.97
C ARG A 271 -5.71 9.13 -30.76
N ARG A 272 -6.15 8.27 -29.84
CA ARG A 272 -7.58 8.06 -29.52
C ARG A 272 -8.22 9.32 -28.92
N LEU A 273 -7.47 10.03 -28.07
CA LEU A 273 -7.90 11.31 -27.53
C LEU A 273 -8.08 12.37 -28.65
N LEU A 274 -7.11 12.46 -29.55
CA LEU A 274 -7.12 13.43 -30.65
C LEU A 274 -8.17 13.11 -31.73
N SER A 275 -8.45 11.83 -31.99
CA SER A 275 -9.44 11.42 -32.98
C SER A 275 -10.89 11.47 -32.47
N GLY A 276 -11.09 11.70 -31.17
CA GLY A 276 -12.41 11.65 -30.52
C GLY A 276 -12.93 10.23 -30.28
N GLU A 277 -12.13 9.19 -30.55
CA GLU A 277 -12.44 7.81 -30.16
C GLU A 277 -12.50 7.64 -28.64
N ALA A 278 -11.77 8.48 -27.90
CA ALA A 278 -11.88 8.65 -26.46
C ALA A 278 -12.09 10.13 -26.13
N GLN A 279 -13.04 10.42 -25.25
CA GLN A 279 -13.32 11.80 -24.81
C GLN A 279 -12.29 12.27 -23.78
N TYR A 280 -11.75 11.34 -22.99
CA TYR A 280 -10.76 11.60 -21.98
C TYR A 280 -9.60 10.60 -22.06
N ALA A 281 -8.44 10.98 -21.54
CA ALA A 281 -7.32 10.05 -21.42
C ALA A 281 -6.44 10.34 -20.20
N SER A 282 -5.82 9.31 -19.65
CA SER A 282 -4.72 9.43 -18.69
C SER A 282 -3.40 9.41 -19.46
N LEU A 283 -2.71 10.55 -19.50
CA LEU A 283 -1.46 10.74 -20.24
C LEU A 283 -0.29 10.99 -19.28
N PRO A 284 0.85 10.29 -19.46
CA PRO A 284 2.08 10.69 -18.80
C PRO A 284 2.49 12.12 -19.17
N PRO A 285 3.24 12.84 -18.30
CA PRO A 285 3.54 14.26 -18.52
C PRO A 285 4.14 14.60 -19.89
N ASN A 286 5.13 13.85 -20.37
CA ASN A 286 5.72 14.09 -21.69
C ASN A 286 4.71 13.83 -22.83
N THR A 287 3.93 12.76 -22.74
CA THR A 287 2.87 12.47 -23.73
C THR A 287 1.81 13.58 -23.74
N TYR A 288 1.41 14.10 -22.58
CA TYR A 288 0.51 15.25 -22.49
C TYR A 288 1.10 16.49 -23.17
N VAL A 289 2.35 16.86 -22.84
CA VAL A 289 3.00 18.04 -23.43
C VAL A 289 3.09 17.92 -24.95
N GLN A 290 3.47 16.75 -25.47
CA GLN A 290 3.51 16.50 -26.91
C GLN A 290 2.12 16.55 -27.56
N THR A 291 1.12 15.98 -26.88
CA THR A 291 -0.27 15.99 -27.38
C THR A 291 -0.83 17.41 -27.43
N LYS A 292 -0.62 18.21 -26.37
CA LYS A 292 -1.05 19.61 -26.32
C LYS A 292 -0.32 20.50 -27.33
N PHE A 293 0.93 20.17 -27.64
CA PHE A 293 1.67 20.87 -28.67
C PHE A 293 1.07 20.65 -30.07
N VAL A 294 0.50 19.47 -30.32
CA VAL A 294 -0.21 19.15 -31.56
C VAL A 294 -1.62 19.76 -31.58
N GLU A 295 -2.32 19.74 -30.46
CA GLU A 295 -3.69 20.24 -30.31
C GLU A 295 -3.84 21.04 -29.01
N ASP A 296 -3.97 22.36 -29.12
CA ASP A 296 -3.89 23.28 -27.99
C ASP A 296 -5.11 23.19 -27.06
N LYS A 297 -6.24 22.65 -27.55
CA LYS A 297 -7.48 22.46 -26.79
C LYS A 297 -7.48 21.26 -25.83
N VAL A 298 -6.42 20.46 -25.81
CA VAL A 298 -6.29 19.39 -24.80
C VAL A 298 -6.03 20.02 -23.43
N GLU A 299 -6.93 19.79 -22.48
CA GLU A 299 -6.88 20.38 -21.13
C GLU A 299 -6.68 19.32 -20.05
N ILE A 300 -5.96 19.66 -18.98
CA ILE A 300 -5.84 18.80 -17.80
C ILE A 300 -7.07 19.03 -16.93
N LEU A 301 -7.74 17.94 -16.56
CA LEU A 301 -8.86 17.94 -15.62
C LEU A 301 -8.41 17.58 -14.21
N ALA A 302 -7.51 16.60 -14.11
CA ALA A 302 -6.99 16.12 -12.83
C ALA A 302 -5.59 15.53 -13.00
N ILE A 303 -4.83 15.52 -11.90
CA ILE A 303 -3.56 14.78 -11.80
C ILE A 303 -3.80 13.60 -10.86
N LYS A 304 -3.40 12.39 -11.28
CA LYS A 304 -3.46 11.20 -10.42
C LYS A 304 -2.65 11.47 -9.14
N GLN A 305 -3.19 11.10 -8.00
CA GLN A 305 -2.44 11.06 -6.75
C GLN A 305 -2.27 9.60 -6.34
N PHE A 306 -1.05 9.27 -5.91
CA PHE A 306 -0.75 7.98 -5.30
C PHE A 306 -0.36 8.23 -3.84
N ASP A 307 -1.22 7.77 -2.93
CA ASP A 307 -1.10 7.93 -1.47
C ASP A 307 -0.73 9.37 -1.02
N GLY A 308 -1.36 10.35 -1.66
CA GLY A 308 -1.21 11.78 -1.37
C GLY A 308 -0.03 12.46 -2.08
N SER A 309 0.82 11.73 -2.81
CA SER A 309 1.82 12.31 -3.72
C SER A 309 1.21 12.53 -5.11
N SER A 310 1.40 13.72 -5.68
CA SER A 310 1.05 14.04 -7.07
C SER A 310 2.25 13.92 -8.02
N GLY A 311 3.37 13.34 -7.56
CA GLY A 311 4.63 13.29 -8.29
C GLY A 311 5.44 12.02 -8.03
N THR A 312 6.29 11.66 -8.98
CA THR A 312 7.17 10.48 -8.96
C THR A 312 8.59 10.88 -9.30
N ASP A 313 9.56 10.18 -8.71
CA ASP A 313 10.97 10.39 -9.00
C ASP A 313 11.42 9.44 -10.14
N GLY A 314 12.07 10.00 -11.16
CA GLY A 314 12.79 9.24 -12.18
C GLY A 314 14.11 8.72 -11.63
N TYR A 315 14.48 7.49 -11.98
CA TYR A 315 15.68 6.81 -11.51
C TYR A 315 16.55 6.34 -12.68
N LEU A 316 17.87 6.47 -12.50
CA LEU A 316 18.85 5.59 -13.12
C LEU A 316 19.16 4.47 -12.13
N ILE A 317 19.15 3.23 -12.61
CA ILE A 317 19.40 2.02 -11.82
C ILE A 317 20.51 1.21 -12.48
N VAL A 318 21.29 0.50 -11.67
CA VAL A 318 22.37 -0.40 -12.10
C VAL A 318 22.27 -1.72 -11.34
N PRO A 319 22.92 -2.81 -11.80
CA PRO A 319 23.08 -4.02 -11.00
C PRO A 319 23.71 -3.73 -9.64
N GLU A 320 23.29 -4.46 -8.60
CA GLU A 320 23.77 -4.27 -7.23
C GLU A 320 25.30 -4.39 -7.12
N ASP A 321 25.90 -5.31 -7.88
CA ASP A 321 27.33 -5.57 -7.89
C ASP A 321 28.15 -4.61 -8.78
N SER A 322 27.48 -3.71 -9.52
CA SER A 322 28.11 -2.70 -10.35
C SER A 322 29.04 -1.81 -9.54
N LYS A 323 30.26 -1.64 -10.06
CA LYS A 323 31.33 -0.81 -9.46
C LYS A 323 31.24 0.67 -9.83
N ALA A 324 30.28 1.06 -10.67
CA ALA A 324 30.11 2.44 -11.06
C ALA A 324 29.67 3.31 -9.87
N GLU A 325 30.39 4.41 -9.63
CA GLU A 325 30.05 5.40 -8.61
C GLU A 325 29.64 6.74 -9.24
N THR A 326 30.09 6.99 -10.47
CA THR A 326 29.87 8.21 -11.23
C THR A 326 29.40 7.92 -12.66
N LEU A 327 28.81 8.90 -13.34
CA LEU A 327 28.40 8.73 -14.74
C LEU A 327 29.58 8.50 -15.68
N ASP A 328 30.79 8.95 -15.31
CA ASP A 328 32.00 8.71 -16.09
C ASP A 328 32.35 7.21 -16.13
N ASP A 329 32.13 6.49 -15.02
CA ASP A 329 32.35 5.04 -14.93
C ASP A 329 31.42 4.24 -15.86
N LEU A 330 30.30 4.84 -16.28
CA LEU A 330 29.29 4.24 -17.16
C LEU A 330 29.45 4.70 -18.62
N LYS A 331 30.47 5.52 -18.92
CA LYS A 331 30.70 5.99 -20.29
C LYS A 331 30.99 4.83 -21.23
N GLY A 332 30.32 4.81 -22.37
CA GLY A 332 30.38 3.75 -23.37
C GLY A 332 29.45 2.57 -23.09
N SER A 333 28.81 2.53 -21.91
CA SER A 333 27.85 1.48 -21.56
C SER A 333 26.54 1.58 -22.32
N THR A 334 25.79 0.48 -22.33
CA THR A 334 24.43 0.42 -22.83
C THR A 334 23.45 0.91 -21.76
N ILE A 335 22.58 1.85 -22.14
CA ILE A 335 21.50 2.35 -21.29
C ILE A 335 20.14 1.85 -21.78
N CYS A 336 19.46 1.07 -20.95
CA CYS A 336 18.09 0.64 -21.19
C CYS A 336 17.08 1.75 -20.84
N HIS A 337 16.19 2.04 -21.78
CA HIS A 337 15.10 2.97 -21.63
C HIS A 337 13.76 2.26 -21.81
N ALA A 338 12.76 2.65 -21.03
CA ALA A 338 11.43 2.06 -21.12
C ALA A 338 10.81 2.34 -22.49
N ASN A 339 10.58 3.61 -22.82
CA ASN A 339 9.96 4.00 -24.09
C ASN A 339 10.34 5.45 -24.42
N LYS A 340 10.53 5.79 -25.70
CA LYS A 340 10.89 7.16 -26.13
C LYS A 340 9.87 8.23 -25.72
N LEU A 341 8.60 7.86 -25.55
CA LEU A 341 7.55 8.76 -25.08
C LEU A 341 7.46 8.84 -23.55
N SER A 342 8.13 7.95 -22.82
CA SER A 342 8.11 7.93 -21.36
C SER A 342 8.85 9.14 -20.77
N THR A 343 8.21 9.83 -19.83
CA THR A 343 8.79 10.97 -19.11
C THR A 343 10.01 10.52 -18.29
N THR A 344 9.82 9.58 -17.37
CA THR A 344 10.85 9.10 -16.43
C THR A 344 11.71 7.98 -16.99
N GLY A 345 11.20 7.23 -17.98
CA GLY A 345 11.93 6.15 -18.65
C GLY A 345 12.73 6.57 -19.87
N TYR A 346 12.72 7.84 -20.26
CA TYR A 346 13.51 8.34 -21.39
C TYR A 346 13.86 9.83 -21.30
N VAL A 347 12.88 10.73 -21.22
CA VAL A 347 13.14 12.18 -21.38
C VAL A 347 13.95 12.77 -20.22
N ILE A 348 13.48 12.60 -18.99
CA ILE A 348 14.13 13.12 -17.77
C ILE A 348 15.51 12.52 -17.52
N PRO A 349 15.74 11.19 -17.60
CA PRO A 349 17.08 10.64 -17.39
C PRO A 349 18.08 11.13 -18.42
N ARG A 350 17.68 11.34 -19.68
CA ARG A 350 18.55 11.91 -20.72
C ARG A 350 18.84 13.39 -20.49
N ALA A 351 17.86 14.16 -20.03
CA ALA A 351 18.06 15.55 -19.62
C ALA A 351 19.05 15.64 -18.45
N TYR A 352 18.88 14.77 -17.44
CA TYR A 352 19.80 14.66 -16.31
C TYR A 352 21.24 14.37 -16.76
N ILE A 353 21.45 13.35 -17.61
CA ILE A 353 22.78 13.01 -18.15
C ILE A 353 23.43 14.23 -18.83
N LYS A 354 22.64 14.98 -19.61
CA LYS A 354 23.10 16.21 -20.27
C LYS A 354 23.45 17.32 -19.28
N GLU A 355 22.65 17.51 -18.23
CA GLU A 355 22.94 18.46 -17.15
C GLU A 355 24.23 18.10 -16.39
N GLN A 356 24.57 16.81 -16.31
CA GLN A 356 25.83 16.33 -15.75
C GLN A 356 27.03 16.46 -16.71
N GLY A 357 26.83 17.00 -17.92
CA GLY A 357 27.91 17.27 -18.88
C GLY A 357 28.23 16.12 -19.83
N PHE A 358 27.38 15.08 -19.89
CA PHE A 358 27.55 13.95 -20.81
C PHE A 358 26.54 14.00 -21.96
N ASP A 359 26.89 13.41 -23.10
CA ASP A 359 25.98 13.25 -24.22
C ASP A 359 25.24 11.91 -24.14
N PRO A 360 23.90 11.89 -23.95
CA PRO A 360 23.13 10.65 -23.78
C PRO A 360 23.06 9.75 -25.02
N ASP A 361 23.46 10.23 -26.20
CA ASP A 361 23.47 9.47 -27.46
C ASP A 361 24.89 9.08 -27.92
N ASN A 362 25.91 9.85 -27.52
CA ASN A 362 27.29 9.63 -27.94
C ASN A 362 28.18 9.04 -26.83
N ASP A 363 27.93 9.38 -25.57
CA ASP A 363 28.67 8.82 -24.43
C ASP A 363 28.04 7.51 -23.91
N PHE A 364 26.88 7.11 -24.43
CA PHE A 364 26.16 5.89 -24.06
C PHE A 364 25.51 5.24 -25.29
N THR A 365 25.26 3.93 -25.23
CA THR A 365 24.52 3.20 -26.27
C THR A 365 23.05 3.05 -25.87
N PRO A 366 22.09 3.77 -26.46
CA PRO A 366 20.69 3.68 -26.06
C PRO A 366 20.02 2.39 -26.54
N HIS A 367 19.36 1.69 -25.62
CA HIS A 367 18.52 0.52 -25.88
C HIS A 367 17.08 0.80 -25.45
N ILE A 368 16.08 0.41 -26.24
CA ILE A 368 14.66 0.59 -25.89
C ILE A 368 14.05 -0.77 -25.49
N SER A 369 13.78 -0.93 -24.21
CA SER A 369 13.23 -2.15 -23.60
C SER A 369 11.70 -2.28 -23.74
N GLY A 370 11.00 -1.20 -24.07
CA GLY A 370 9.54 -1.17 -24.27
C GLY A 370 8.71 -0.83 -23.02
N SER A 371 9.13 -1.27 -21.82
CA SER A 371 8.43 -0.98 -20.56
C SER A 371 9.39 -0.82 -19.37
N HIS A 372 8.92 -0.20 -18.29
CA HIS A 372 9.69 -0.01 -17.05
C HIS A 372 10.13 -1.34 -16.41
N TYR A 373 9.27 -2.35 -16.43
CA TYR A 373 9.60 -3.70 -15.95
C TYR A 373 10.57 -4.43 -16.87
N GLN A 374 10.48 -4.21 -18.19
CA GLN A 374 11.44 -4.81 -19.12
C GLN A 374 12.84 -4.23 -18.96
N VAL A 375 12.99 -2.93 -18.68
CA VAL A 375 14.30 -2.33 -18.35
C VAL A 375 14.99 -3.06 -17.20
N MET A 376 14.25 -3.38 -16.13
CA MET A 376 14.81 -4.10 -14.99
C MET A 376 15.17 -5.55 -15.34
N ARG A 377 14.35 -6.23 -16.16
CA ARG A 377 14.68 -7.57 -16.65
C ARG A 377 15.92 -7.57 -17.55
N ASP A 378 16.07 -6.57 -18.39
CA ASP A 378 17.22 -6.43 -19.30
C ASP A 378 18.52 -6.17 -18.52
N LEU A 379 18.46 -5.35 -17.46
CA LEU A 379 19.57 -5.16 -16.52
C LEU A 379 19.99 -6.49 -15.85
N LEU A 380 19.02 -7.23 -15.30
CA LEU A 380 19.28 -8.51 -14.65
C LEU A 380 19.79 -9.58 -15.63
N ALA A 381 19.43 -9.47 -16.91
CA ALA A 381 19.92 -10.33 -17.98
C ALA A 381 21.29 -9.91 -18.53
N GLY A 382 21.84 -8.78 -18.09
CA GLY A 382 23.11 -8.24 -18.58
C GLY A 382 23.05 -7.69 -20.02
N ILE A 383 21.86 -7.31 -20.49
CA ILE A 383 21.66 -6.67 -21.81
C ILE A 383 22.15 -5.21 -21.77
N CYS A 384 22.09 -4.58 -20.61
CA CYS A 384 22.53 -3.22 -20.38
C CYS A 384 23.13 -3.08 -18.98
N GLU A 385 24.04 -2.11 -18.83
CA GLU A 385 24.72 -1.85 -17.56
C GLU A 385 23.99 -0.79 -16.71
N VAL A 386 23.17 0.04 -17.35
CA VAL A 386 22.34 1.04 -16.67
C VAL A 386 20.93 1.05 -17.27
N GLY A 387 19.92 1.29 -16.44
CA GLY A 387 18.53 1.36 -16.87
C GLY A 387 17.82 2.57 -16.30
N SER A 388 16.83 3.06 -17.03
CA SER A 388 16.01 4.20 -16.60
C SER A 388 14.57 3.79 -16.31
N THR A 389 14.10 4.19 -15.14
CA THR A 389 12.75 3.87 -14.67
C THR A 389 12.24 4.96 -13.72
N TYR A 390 11.17 4.68 -12.98
CA TYR A 390 10.69 5.54 -11.90
C TYR A 390 10.52 4.76 -10.61
N SER A 391 10.41 5.52 -9.53
CA SER A 391 10.24 5.02 -8.17
C SER A 391 9.12 4.00 -8.03
N GLY A 392 7.90 4.30 -8.49
CA GLY A 392 6.75 3.41 -8.36
C GLY A 392 6.99 2.05 -9.00
N ALA A 393 7.47 2.00 -10.25
CA ALA A 393 7.81 0.73 -10.90
C ALA A 393 8.94 -0.01 -10.18
N PHE A 394 9.97 0.70 -9.72
CA PHE A 394 11.06 0.05 -8.96
C PHE A 394 10.56 -0.54 -7.64
N ILE A 395 9.65 0.16 -6.95
CA ILE A 395 9.03 -0.32 -5.72
C ILE A 395 8.19 -1.56 -6.04
N THR A 396 7.28 -1.53 -7.01
CA THR A 396 6.33 -2.63 -7.26
C THR A 396 6.93 -3.79 -8.06
N ALA A 397 8.18 -3.70 -8.53
CA ALA A 397 8.79 -4.72 -9.38
C ALA A 397 8.88 -6.12 -8.75
N ASP A 398 9.08 -6.23 -7.43
CA ASP A 398 9.07 -7.53 -6.72
C ASP A 398 7.71 -8.25 -6.88
N GLU A 399 6.60 -7.51 -6.92
CA GLU A 399 5.24 -8.08 -7.13
C GLU A 399 5.08 -8.64 -8.55
N ALA A 400 5.85 -8.10 -9.51
CA ALA A 400 5.91 -8.57 -10.89
C ALA A 400 6.99 -9.67 -11.10
N GLY A 401 7.54 -10.24 -10.02
CA GLY A 401 8.53 -11.31 -10.08
C GLY A 401 9.95 -10.87 -10.48
N ILE A 402 10.24 -9.57 -10.43
CA ILE A 402 11.56 -9.01 -10.73
C ILE A 402 12.30 -8.81 -9.42
N ASN A 403 13.46 -9.45 -9.24
CA ASN A 403 14.21 -9.36 -8.00
C ASN A 403 14.95 -8.02 -7.89
N THR A 404 14.33 -7.05 -7.22
CA THR A 404 14.93 -5.71 -7.06
C THR A 404 16.12 -5.68 -6.11
N SER A 405 16.37 -6.73 -5.31
CA SER A 405 17.56 -6.77 -4.43
C SER A 405 18.87 -6.95 -5.20
N GLN A 406 18.79 -7.26 -6.50
CA GLN A 406 19.94 -7.35 -7.41
C GLN A 406 20.14 -6.05 -8.21
N LEU A 407 19.39 -5.00 -7.89
CA LEU A 407 19.46 -3.70 -8.53
C LEU A 407 19.56 -2.61 -7.44
N ARG A 408 20.32 -1.56 -7.71
CA ARG A 408 20.34 -0.35 -6.88
C ARG A 408 20.01 0.88 -7.68
N VAL A 409 19.43 1.86 -6.99
CA VAL A 409 19.31 3.22 -7.51
C VAL A 409 20.70 3.83 -7.60
N PHE A 410 21.10 4.16 -8.82
CA PHE A 410 22.36 4.83 -9.13
C PHE A 410 22.21 6.34 -8.90
N ASN A 411 21.20 6.94 -9.55
CA ASN A 411 20.87 8.36 -9.37
C ASN A 411 19.36 8.60 -9.46
N ILE A 412 18.90 9.66 -8.79
CA ILE A 412 17.57 10.23 -8.99
C ILE A 412 17.70 11.35 -10.02
N THR A 413 16.97 11.24 -11.12
CA THR A 413 17.13 12.10 -12.31
C THR A 413 16.20 13.31 -12.33
N GLY A 414 15.14 13.28 -11.53
CA GLY A 414 14.21 14.40 -11.41
C GLY A 414 12.82 13.95 -10.94
N ARG A 415 12.03 14.88 -10.43
CA ARG A 415 10.64 14.63 -10.04
C ARG A 415 9.70 15.12 -11.12
N THR A 416 8.75 14.28 -11.52
CA THR A 416 7.69 14.64 -12.48
C THR A 416 6.32 14.53 -11.83
N PRO A 417 5.32 15.28 -12.30
CA PRO A 417 3.93 14.99 -11.95
C PRO A 417 3.58 13.54 -12.32
N HIS A 418 2.56 12.99 -11.66
CA HIS A 418 1.91 11.75 -12.09
C HIS A 418 1.09 11.99 -13.37
N ASP A 419 0.55 10.92 -13.92
CA ASP A 419 -0.28 10.97 -15.13
C ASP A 419 -1.46 11.94 -14.96
N ALA A 420 -1.70 12.70 -16.02
CA ALA A 420 -2.75 13.69 -16.10
C ALA A 420 -3.97 13.10 -16.80
N PHE A 421 -5.13 13.18 -16.16
CA PHE A 421 -6.42 12.99 -16.81
C PHE A 421 -6.75 14.25 -17.61
N CYS A 422 -6.89 14.07 -18.92
CA CYS A 422 -7.06 15.16 -19.87
C CYS A 422 -8.35 14.99 -20.67
N SER A 423 -8.95 16.11 -21.10
CA SER A 423 -10.02 16.13 -22.10
C SER A 423 -9.46 16.24 -23.50
N GLY A 424 -10.16 15.60 -24.45
CA GLY A 424 -9.93 15.83 -25.88
C GLY A 424 -10.40 17.22 -26.32
N PRO A 425 -10.14 17.60 -27.58
CA PRO A 425 -10.43 18.94 -28.12
C PRO A 425 -11.92 19.24 -28.38
N SER A 426 -12.82 18.37 -27.91
CA SER A 426 -14.25 18.34 -28.26
C SER A 426 -15.11 19.19 -27.34
#